data_AF-A0A970E379-F1
#
_entry.id   AF-A0A970E379-F1
#
_cell.length_a   1.000
_cell.length_b   1.000
_cell.length_c   1.000
_cell.angle_alpha   90.00
_cell.angle_beta   90.00
_cell.angle_gamma   90.00
#
_symmetry.space_group_name_H-M   'P 1'
#
loop_
_entity.id
_entity.type
_entity.pdbx_description
1 polymer ?
#
loop_
_entity_poly.entity_id
_entity_poly.type
_entity_poly.pdbx_seq_one_letter_code
_entity_poly.pdbx_strand_id
1 'polypeptide(L)'
;MIRQALALLLVMACLWAAPAAAANPRAQRVILVLWHGLTWADAAGLELQGAVAWGLLNTRTGGGESLTAAYLSVGAGARAVGWPGAAAFLSREAAEYSYRLHTGQDPGSYVQPHIALIQEAQAVNYRVELGALGTALAEAGEGLKVLGSSAADDEYHWAALVGMDRWGRIWSGELNGPFTVSDPRYPFGLRTDYTLLAQEALEGTERLVVVDLGDPFRFDRYQRLLLPGQREVAP
;
A
#
# COMPACT_ATOMS: atom_id res chain seq x y z
N MET A 1 -5.41 -16.08 -57.62
CA MET A 1 -6.83 -15.90 -57.19
C MET A 1 -7.11 -16.47 -55.79
N ILE A 2 -6.72 -17.71 -55.47
CA ILE A 2 -6.98 -18.33 -54.14
C ILE A 2 -6.34 -17.56 -52.96
N ARG A 3 -5.11 -17.03 -53.11
CA ARG A 3 -4.45 -16.22 -52.05
C ARG A 3 -5.15 -14.89 -51.74
N GLN A 4 -5.75 -14.25 -52.75
CA GLN A 4 -6.48 -13.00 -52.55
C GLN A 4 -7.85 -13.24 -51.91
N ALA A 5 -8.51 -14.36 -52.24
CA ALA A 5 -9.74 -14.79 -51.58
C ALA A 5 -9.51 -15.12 -50.10
N LEU A 6 -8.40 -15.77 -49.75
CA LEU A 6 -8.06 -16.10 -48.35
C LEU A 6 -7.78 -14.85 -47.50
N ALA A 7 -7.08 -13.86 -48.08
CA ALA A 7 -6.80 -12.59 -47.40
C ALA A 7 -8.07 -11.78 -47.15
N LEU A 8 -9.01 -11.76 -48.10
CA LEU A 8 -10.31 -11.11 -47.93
C LEU A 8 -11.18 -11.80 -46.87
N LEU A 9 -11.12 -13.14 -46.78
CA LEU A 9 -11.86 -13.92 -45.78
C LEU A 9 -11.30 -13.71 -44.37
N LEU A 10 -9.98 -13.55 -44.22
CA LEU A 10 -9.33 -13.21 -42.96
C LEU A 10 -9.66 -11.78 -42.50
N VAL A 11 -9.68 -10.81 -43.41
CA VAL A 11 -10.07 -9.43 -43.10
C VAL A 11 -11.56 -9.35 -42.75
N MET A 12 -12.43 -10.10 -43.43
CA MET A 12 -13.84 -10.21 -43.07
C MET A 12 -14.05 -10.88 -41.71
N ALA A 13 -13.28 -11.91 -41.36
CA ALA A 13 -13.33 -12.55 -40.05
C ALA A 13 -12.90 -11.60 -38.92
N CYS A 14 -11.94 -10.69 -39.17
CA CYS A 14 -11.56 -9.64 -38.23
C CYS A 14 -12.59 -8.50 -38.14
N LEU A 15 -13.39 -8.26 -39.18
CA LEU A 15 -14.45 -7.24 -39.20
C LEU A 15 -15.78 -7.76 -38.60
N TRP A 16 -15.96 -9.08 -38.53
CA TRP A 16 -17.13 -9.74 -37.91
C TRP A 16 -16.83 -10.38 -36.56
N ALA A 17 -15.58 -10.35 -36.11
CA ALA A 17 -15.32 -10.27 -34.69
C ALA A 17 -15.90 -8.92 -34.23
N ALA A 18 -17.21 -8.92 -33.95
CA ALA A 18 -17.78 -7.95 -33.05
C ALA A 18 -16.76 -7.80 -31.92
N PRO A 19 -16.44 -6.57 -31.45
CA PRO A 19 -15.79 -6.49 -30.18
C PRO A 19 -16.70 -7.32 -29.29
N ALA A 20 -16.23 -8.50 -28.84
CA ALA A 20 -16.77 -9.06 -27.64
C ALA A 20 -16.65 -7.87 -26.73
N ALA A 21 -17.78 -7.23 -26.46
CA ALA A 21 -17.82 -6.08 -25.60
C ALA A 21 -17.15 -6.66 -24.37
N ALA A 22 -15.89 -6.29 -24.18
CA ALA A 22 -15.16 -6.65 -23.00
C ALA A 22 -16.05 -5.96 -21.99
N ALA A 23 -16.92 -6.75 -21.37
CA ALA A 23 -17.72 -6.31 -20.26
C ALA A 23 -16.63 -5.90 -19.31
N ASN A 24 -16.26 -4.62 -19.33
CA ASN A 24 -15.18 -4.06 -18.55
C ASN A 24 -15.67 -4.33 -17.14
N PRO A 25 -15.25 -5.44 -16.50
CA PRO A 25 -15.82 -5.79 -15.22
C PRO A 25 -15.21 -4.71 -14.35
N ARG A 26 -16.01 -3.69 -14.04
CA ARG A 26 -15.54 -2.56 -13.26
C ARG A 26 -15.16 -3.18 -11.93
N ALA A 27 -13.86 -3.35 -11.70
CA ALA A 27 -13.35 -4.10 -10.55
C ALA A 27 -14.06 -3.54 -9.32
N GLN A 28 -14.88 -4.34 -8.63
CA GLN A 28 -15.77 -3.81 -7.58
C GLN A 28 -14.98 -3.40 -6.34
N ARG A 29 -13.81 -4.03 -6.16
CA ARG A 29 -12.93 -3.90 -5.01
C ARG A 29 -11.50 -4.17 -5.41
N VAL A 30 -10.56 -3.50 -4.76
CA VAL A 30 -9.11 -3.71 -4.90
C VAL A 30 -8.52 -3.96 -3.52
N ILE A 31 -7.71 -5.00 -3.38
CA ILE A 31 -6.89 -5.25 -2.20
C ILE A 31 -5.43 -5.04 -2.61
N LEU A 32 -4.79 -4.02 -2.04
CA LEU A 32 -3.39 -3.69 -2.24
C LEU A 32 -2.59 -4.25 -1.06
N VAL A 33 -1.76 -5.25 -1.33
CA VAL A 33 -0.89 -5.86 -0.31
C VAL A 33 0.52 -5.28 -0.41
N LEU A 34 1.04 -4.77 0.70
CA LEU A 34 2.39 -4.24 0.83
C LEU A 34 3.30 -5.35 1.37
N TRP A 35 4.21 -5.82 0.52
CA TRP A 35 5.17 -6.88 0.84
C TRP A 35 6.60 -6.35 0.69
N HIS A 36 7.27 -6.13 1.82
CA HIS A 36 8.66 -5.66 1.85
C HIS A 36 9.64 -6.76 1.47
N GLY A 37 10.64 -6.43 0.64
CA GLY A 37 11.68 -7.37 0.25
C GLY A 37 11.25 -8.46 -0.75
N LEU A 38 10.02 -8.43 -1.28
CA LEU A 38 9.56 -9.40 -2.28
C LEU A 38 10.45 -9.37 -3.52
N THR A 39 11.11 -10.48 -3.82
CA THR A 39 11.97 -10.62 -5.00
C THR A 39 11.21 -11.25 -6.17
N TRP A 40 11.82 -11.23 -7.36
CA TRP A 40 11.27 -11.93 -8.52
C TRP A 40 11.24 -13.45 -8.32
N ALA A 41 12.20 -14.01 -7.58
CA ALA A 41 12.21 -15.44 -7.28
C ALA A 41 11.01 -15.82 -6.40
N ASP A 42 10.70 -15.01 -5.38
CA ASP A 42 9.53 -15.19 -4.53
C ASP A 42 8.24 -15.08 -5.34
N ALA A 43 8.13 -14.02 -6.16
CA ALA A 43 6.98 -13.78 -7.02
C ALA A 43 6.73 -14.91 -8.02
N ALA A 44 7.78 -15.47 -8.61
CA ALA A 44 7.70 -16.61 -9.52
C ALA A 44 7.25 -17.91 -8.82
N GLY A 45 7.46 -18.01 -7.51
CA GLY A 45 7.00 -19.14 -6.68
C GLY A 45 5.56 -19.02 -6.19
N LEU A 46 4.86 -17.90 -6.44
CA LEU A 46 3.49 -17.71 -5.97
C LEU A 46 2.50 -18.58 -6.74
N GLU A 47 1.82 -19.48 -6.04
CA GLU A 47 0.72 -20.29 -6.58
C GLU A 47 -0.60 -19.52 -6.51
N LEU A 48 -0.81 -18.61 -7.47
CA LEU A 48 -2.04 -17.83 -7.58
C LEU A 48 -3.12 -18.61 -8.36
N GLN A 49 -4.33 -18.67 -7.81
CA GLN A 49 -5.47 -19.29 -8.47
C GLN A 49 -6.18 -18.31 -9.41
N GLY A 50 -6.57 -18.78 -10.60
CA GLY A 50 -7.30 -17.99 -11.58
C GLY A 50 -6.40 -17.23 -12.57
N ALA A 51 -6.97 -16.23 -13.23
CA ALA A 51 -6.24 -15.44 -14.23
C ALA A 51 -5.27 -14.47 -13.55
N VAL A 52 -3.99 -14.56 -13.90
CA VAL A 52 -2.91 -13.73 -13.37
C VAL A 52 -2.36 -12.85 -14.49
N ALA A 53 -2.12 -11.57 -14.19
CA ALA A 53 -1.40 -10.66 -15.04
C ALA A 53 -0.20 -10.09 -14.28
N TRP A 54 0.96 -10.04 -14.93
CA TRP A 54 2.17 -9.44 -14.38
C TRP A 54 2.38 -8.04 -14.96
N GLY A 55 2.49 -7.06 -14.08
CA GLY A 55 2.89 -5.70 -14.41
C GLY A 55 4.03 -5.28 -13.51
N LEU A 56 5.09 -4.72 -14.09
CA LEU A 56 6.24 -4.22 -13.32
C LEU A 56 6.20 -2.70 -13.32
N LEU A 57 6.28 -2.12 -12.12
CA LEU A 57 6.32 -0.68 -11.92
C LEU A 57 7.49 -0.32 -11.02
N ASN A 58 8.25 0.69 -11.44
CA ASN A 58 9.32 1.27 -10.63
C ASN A 58 8.85 2.61 -10.05
N THR A 59 8.81 2.71 -8.73
CA THR A 59 8.44 3.96 -8.05
C THR A 59 9.65 4.89 -7.98
N ARG A 60 9.77 5.79 -8.96
CA ARG A 60 10.76 6.88 -8.89
C ARG A 60 10.26 7.95 -7.94
N THR A 61 11.05 8.28 -6.92
CA THR A 61 10.68 9.22 -5.88
C THR A 61 11.21 10.63 -6.16
N GLY A 62 10.73 11.61 -5.40
CA GLY A 62 11.17 13.02 -5.46
C GLY A 62 12.44 13.31 -4.65
N GLY A 63 13.03 12.31 -4.00
CA GLY A 63 14.14 12.45 -3.06
C GLY A 63 13.72 12.19 -1.61
N GLY A 64 14.53 12.65 -0.66
CA GLY A 64 14.31 12.44 0.77
C GLY A 64 14.57 10.99 1.21
N GLU A 65 13.89 10.56 2.28
CA GLU A 65 14.01 9.19 2.80
C GLU A 65 13.31 8.21 1.85
N SER A 66 14.06 7.28 1.27
CA SER A 66 13.62 6.57 0.07
C SER A 66 12.38 5.69 0.28
N LEU A 67 12.23 5.05 1.44
CA LEU A 67 11.12 4.12 1.66
C LEU A 67 9.80 4.86 1.88
N THR A 68 9.78 5.89 2.74
CA THR A 68 8.58 6.74 2.88
C THR A 68 8.25 7.46 1.58
N ALA A 69 9.25 7.91 0.82
CA ALA A 69 9.03 8.54 -0.47
C ALA A 69 8.32 7.59 -1.45
N ALA A 70 8.68 6.31 -1.45
CA ALA A 70 8.06 5.31 -2.31
C ALA A 70 6.58 5.11 -1.96
N TYR A 71 6.26 4.90 -0.68
CA TYR A 71 4.86 4.72 -0.24
C TYR A 71 4.01 5.99 -0.39
N LEU A 72 4.57 7.16 -0.07
CA LEU A 72 3.91 8.44 -0.34
C LEU A 72 3.60 8.60 -1.83
N SER A 73 4.51 8.17 -2.72
CA SER A 73 4.31 8.27 -4.16
C SER A 73 3.15 7.40 -4.67
N VAL A 74 2.92 6.23 -4.04
CA VAL A 74 1.77 5.36 -4.37
C VAL A 74 0.46 6.08 -4.07
N GLY A 75 0.32 6.65 -2.86
CA GLY A 75 -0.88 7.39 -2.46
C GLY A 75 -1.06 8.74 -3.18
N ALA A 76 0.04 9.39 -3.57
CA ALA A 76 0.02 10.68 -4.25
C ALA A 76 -0.16 10.58 -5.77
N GLY A 77 0.10 9.42 -6.38
CA GLY A 77 0.11 9.25 -7.84
C GLY A 77 1.21 10.07 -8.55
N ALA A 78 2.18 10.58 -7.79
CA ALA A 78 3.27 11.45 -8.24
C ALA A 78 4.54 11.15 -7.44
N ARG A 79 5.68 11.69 -7.88
CA ARG A 79 6.98 11.43 -7.22
C ARG A 79 7.09 12.24 -5.93
N ALA A 80 6.59 11.70 -4.83
CA ALA A 80 6.64 12.35 -3.53
C ALA A 80 8.07 12.35 -2.96
N VAL A 81 8.37 13.36 -2.15
CA VAL A 81 9.58 13.47 -1.35
C VAL A 81 9.36 12.77 -0.01
N GLY A 82 10.28 11.90 0.38
CA GLY A 82 10.20 11.15 1.62
C GLY A 82 10.53 11.99 2.85
N TRP A 83 9.86 11.68 3.96
CA TRP A 83 10.06 12.34 5.24
C TRP A 83 10.32 11.30 6.34
N PRO A 84 11.40 11.42 7.12
CA PRO A 84 11.69 10.49 8.20
C PRO A 84 10.53 10.35 9.20
N GLY A 85 10.11 9.12 9.47
CA GLY A 85 9.00 8.85 10.39
C GLY A 85 7.61 9.12 9.82
N ALA A 86 7.47 9.35 8.50
CA ALA A 86 6.14 9.58 7.90
C ALA A 86 5.17 8.40 8.09
N ALA A 87 5.68 7.18 8.24
CA ALA A 87 4.87 5.99 8.52
C ALA A 87 4.41 5.88 10.00
N ALA A 88 4.82 6.78 10.90
CA ALA A 88 4.35 6.78 12.29
C ALA A 88 2.99 7.51 12.37
N PHE A 89 1.92 6.73 12.47
CA PHE A 89 0.56 7.23 12.68
C PHE A 89 0.19 7.00 14.14
N LEU A 90 -0.63 7.91 14.68
CA LEU A 90 -1.12 7.84 16.04
C LEU A 90 -2.64 7.72 16.03
N SER A 91 -3.20 7.04 17.03
CA SER A 91 -4.64 6.98 17.18
C SER A 91 -5.21 8.35 17.53
N ARG A 92 -6.51 8.53 17.28
CA ARG A 92 -7.26 9.75 17.64
C ARG A 92 -7.06 10.11 19.11
N GLU A 93 -7.18 9.13 19.99
CA GLU A 93 -7.06 9.30 21.44
C GLU A 93 -5.67 9.83 21.84
N ALA A 94 -4.62 9.38 21.14
CA ALA A 94 -3.26 9.79 21.44
C ALA A 94 -2.89 11.17 20.87
N ALA A 95 -3.49 11.59 19.75
CA ALA A 95 -3.02 12.72 18.97
C ALA A 95 -4.06 13.83 18.73
N GLU A 96 -5.29 13.72 19.21
CA GLU A 96 -6.37 14.68 18.89
C GLU A 96 -5.99 16.13 19.16
N TYR A 97 -5.46 16.43 20.37
CA TYR A 97 -5.12 17.80 20.74
C TYR A 97 -4.02 18.39 19.87
N SER A 98 -2.89 17.68 19.72
CA SER A 98 -1.74 18.15 18.95
C SER A 98 -2.07 18.23 17.46
N TYR A 99 -2.81 17.27 16.93
CA TYR A 99 -3.23 17.27 15.52
C TYR A 99 -4.12 18.48 15.18
N ARG A 100 -5.11 18.79 16.02
CA ARG A 100 -5.93 20.01 15.85
C ARG A 100 -5.10 21.28 15.95
N LEU A 101 -4.15 21.33 16.89
CA LEU A 101 -3.25 22.47 17.04
C LEU A 101 -2.39 22.68 15.79
N HIS A 102 -1.86 21.62 15.20
CA HIS A 102 -0.98 21.69 14.02
C HIS A 102 -1.73 21.98 12.72
N THR A 103 -2.98 21.52 12.58
CA THR A 103 -3.68 21.50 11.28
C THR A 103 -4.97 22.30 11.24
N GLY A 104 -5.58 22.59 12.40
CA GLY A 104 -6.94 23.11 12.50
C GLY A 104 -8.03 22.12 12.06
N GLN A 105 -7.70 20.86 11.75
CA GLN A 105 -8.63 19.86 11.23
C GLN A 105 -9.11 18.89 12.32
N ASP A 106 -10.28 18.27 12.11
CA ASP A 106 -10.71 17.12 12.92
C ASP A 106 -9.86 15.89 12.58
N PRO A 107 -9.36 15.16 13.59
CA PRO A 107 -8.62 13.92 13.37
C PRO A 107 -9.57 12.78 12.95
N GLY A 108 -9.08 11.94 12.03
CA GLY A 108 -9.69 10.63 11.77
C GLY A 108 -9.43 9.65 12.93
N SER A 109 -9.71 8.37 12.70
CA SER A 109 -9.39 7.27 13.64
C SER A 109 -7.89 7.17 13.91
N TYR A 110 -7.08 7.41 12.88
CA TYR A 110 -5.64 7.59 12.99
C TYR A 110 -5.19 8.83 12.21
N VAL A 111 -4.11 9.45 12.66
CA VAL A 111 -3.54 10.64 12.03
C VAL A 111 -2.01 10.59 11.94
N GLN A 112 -1.47 11.23 10.90
CA GLN A 112 -0.06 11.56 10.84
C GLN A 112 0.19 12.89 11.59
N PRO A 113 0.84 12.89 12.77
CA PRO A 113 0.96 14.08 13.64
C PRO A 113 1.79 15.23 13.06
N HIS A 114 2.65 14.93 12.08
CA HIS A 114 3.57 15.82 11.37
C HIS A 114 3.16 16.08 9.91
N ILE A 115 1.89 15.86 9.53
CA ILE A 115 1.43 16.02 8.14
C ILE A 115 1.83 17.36 7.51
N ALA A 116 1.79 18.47 8.28
CA ALA A 116 2.18 19.79 7.77
C ALA A 116 3.64 19.84 7.30
N LEU A 117 4.56 19.19 8.04
CA LEU A 117 5.97 19.11 7.66
C LEU A 117 6.17 18.21 6.43
N ILE A 118 5.41 17.11 6.35
CA ILE A 118 5.45 16.20 5.20
C ILE A 118 4.94 16.91 3.94
N GLN A 119 3.90 17.74 4.07
CA GLN A 119 3.39 18.60 2.99
C GLN A 119 4.41 19.65 2.57
N GLU A 120 5.03 20.34 3.53
CA GLU A 120 6.09 21.33 3.25
C GLU A 120 7.28 20.72 2.51
N ALA A 121 7.65 19.47 2.86
CA ALA A 121 8.71 18.73 2.20
C ALA A 121 8.45 18.46 0.70
N GLN A 122 7.20 18.62 0.22
CA GLN A 122 6.85 18.45 -1.19
C GLN A 122 7.17 19.70 -2.05
N ALA A 123 8.13 20.53 -1.64
CA ALA A 123 8.59 21.72 -2.36
C ALA A 123 9.41 21.36 -3.62
N VAL A 124 8.72 20.80 -4.62
CA VAL A 124 9.29 20.37 -5.91
C VAL A 124 8.69 21.14 -7.09
N ASN A 125 9.32 21.08 -8.26
CA ASN A 125 8.91 21.83 -9.46
C ASN A 125 7.79 21.16 -10.29
N TYR A 126 7.05 20.23 -9.68
CA TYR A 126 5.90 19.53 -10.27
C TYR A 126 4.81 19.35 -9.22
N ARG A 127 3.60 19.04 -9.65
CA ARG A 127 2.47 18.85 -8.73
C ARG A 127 2.62 17.52 -7.98
N VAL A 128 2.61 17.60 -6.65
CA VAL A 128 2.48 16.46 -5.74
C VAL A 128 1.30 16.74 -4.83
N GLU A 129 0.33 15.83 -4.81
CA GLU A 129 -0.80 15.90 -3.90
C GLU A 129 -0.74 14.72 -2.95
N LEU A 130 -0.28 14.97 -1.73
CA LEU A 130 -0.26 13.94 -0.70
C LEU A 130 -1.68 13.43 -0.45
N GLY A 131 -1.80 12.12 -0.25
CA GLY A 131 -3.08 11.46 0.01
C GLY A 131 -4.13 11.63 -1.09
N ALA A 132 -3.70 11.90 -2.33
CA ALA A 132 -4.61 12.08 -3.47
C ALA A 132 -5.55 10.87 -3.66
N LEU A 133 -5.03 9.65 -3.52
CA LEU A 133 -5.80 8.42 -3.60
C LEU A 133 -6.90 8.34 -2.55
N GLY A 134 -6.54 8.50 -1.26
CA GLY A 134 -7.50 8.43 -0.16
C GLY A 134 -8.52 9.56 -0.22
N THR A 135 -8.08 10.74 -0.62
CA THR A 135 -8.92 11.92 -0.81
C THR A 135 -9.94 11.72 -1.93
N ALA A 136 -9.50 11.23 -3.09
CA ALA A 136 -10.38 11.00 -4.24
C ALA A 136 -11.46 9.97 -3.93
N LEU A 137 -11.13 8.91 -3.19
CA LEU A 137 -12.11 7.92 -2.74
C LEU A 137 -13.11 8.52 -1.74
N ALA A 138 -12.63 9.27 -0.74
CA ALA A 138 -13.49 9.95 0.21
C ALA A 138 -14.45 10.95 -0.46
N GLU A 139 -13.97 11.74 -1.43
CA GLU A 139 -14.80 12.70 -2.18
C GLU A 139 -15.80 12.01 -3.11
N ALA A 140 -15.50 10.80 -3.58
CA ALA A 140 -16.42 9.95 -4.33
C ALA A 140 -17.43 9.21 -3.44
N GLY A 141 -17.31 9.30 -2.11
CA GLY A 141 -18.12 8.53 -1.17
C GLY A 141 -17.79 7.03 -1.16
N GLU A 142 -16.60 6.66 -1.63
CA GLU A 142 -16.12 5.28 -1.73
C GLU A 142 -15.26 4.94 -0.51
N GLY A 143 -15.44 3.72 0.03
CA GLY A 143 -14.70 3.27 1.21
C GLY A 143 -13.23 2.97 0.92
N LEU A 144 -12.35 3.41 1.81
CA LEU A 144 -10.95 2.98 1.89
C LEU A 144 -10.69 2.46 3.30
N LYS A 145 -10.12 1.25 3.41
CA LYS A 145 -9.68 0.64 4.67
C LYS A 145 -8.17 0.41 4.65
N VAL A 146 -7.50 0.68 5.77
CA VAL A 146 -6.09 0.31 5.96
C VAL A 146 -5.96 -0.73 7.05
N LEU A 147 -5.09 -1.73 6.85
CA LEU A 147 -4.94 -2.87 7.74
C LEU A 147 -3.48 -3.22 7.96
N GLY A 148 -3.16 -3.69 9.16
CA GLY A 148 -1.86 -4.24 9.49
C GLY A 148 -0.85 -3.18 9.88
N SER A 149 0.25 -3.66 10.47
CA SER A 149 1.33 -2.81 10.95
C SER A 149 2.65 -3.56 10.99
N SER A 150 3.69 -2.79 10.72
CA SER A 150 5.09 -3.16 10.81
C SER A 150 5.72 -2.71 12.12
N ALA A 151 4.92 -2.21 13.06
CA ALA A 151 5.39 -1.76 14.36
C ALA A 151 6.11 -2.88 15.14
N ALA A 152 7.14 -2.46 15.87
CA ALA A 152 7.88 -3.24 16.85
C ALA A 152 8.32 -2.29 17.97
N ASP A 153 9.61 -1.92 18.01
CA ASP A 153 10.10 -0.87 18.92
C ASP A 153 9.72 0.55 18.45
N ASP A 154 9.54 0.71 17.14
CA ASP A 154 9.14 1.94 16.48
C ASP A 154 7.79 1.74 15.77
N GLU A 155 7.05 2.84 15.59
CA GLU A 155 5.75 2.87 14.90
C GLU A 155 5.92 2.92 13.38
N TYR A 156 5.51 1.86 12.68
CA TYR A 156 5.56 1.76 11.22
C TYR A 156 4.22 1.27 10.63
N HIS A 157 3.51 2.18 9.96
CA HIS A 157 2.18 1.96 9.38
C HIS A 157 2.21 2.26 7.88
N TRP A 158 2.81 1.37 7.09
CA TRP A 158 3.00 1.62 5.65
C TRP A 158 1.68 1.69 4.89
N ALA A 159 0.70 0.87 5.27
CA ALA A 159 -0.64 0.92 4.69
C ALA A 159 -1.33 2.28 4.94
N ALA A 160 -1.16 2.85 6.13
CA ALA A 160 -1.69 4.18 6.47
C ALA A 160 -1.04 5.27 5.60
N LEU A 161 0.27 5.20 5.38
CA LEU A 161 0.98 6.18 4.55
C LEU A 161 0.49 6.21 3.09
N VAL A 162 0.06 5.06 2.56
CA VAL A 162 -0.56 4.96 1.23
C VAL A 162 -2.02 5.41 1.25
N GLY A 163 -2.78 4.98 2.27
CA GLY A 163 -4.23 5.12 2.36
C GLY A 163 -4.73 6.43 2.97
N MET A 164 -3.85 7.28 3.50
CA MET A 164 -4.24 8.55 4.11
C MET A 164 -4.87 9.54 3.12
N ASP A 165 -5.72 10.42 3.64
CA ASP A 165 -6.17 11.59 2.89
C ASP A 165 -5.13 12.72 2.87
N ARG A 166 -5.46 13.83 2.21
CA ARG A 166 -4.54 14.98 2.04
C ARG A 166 -4.07 15.60 3.35
N TRP A 167 -4.80 15.36 4.44
CA TRP A 167 -4.48 15.84 5.79
C TRP A 167 -3.85 14.75 6.65
N GLY A 168 -3.44 13.63 6.07
CA GLY A 168 -2.79 12.56 6.80
C GLY A 168 -3.75 11.80 7.71
N ARG A 169 -5.04 11.79 7.41
CA ARG A 169 -6.07 11.11 8.21
C ARG A 169 -6.43 9.76 7.62
N ILE A 170 -6.71 8.83 8.52
CA ILE A 170 -7.31 7.53 8.24
C ILE A 170 -8.67 7.49 8.90
N TRP A 171 -9.70 7.19 8.10
CA TRP A 171 -11.08 7.14 8.58
C TRP A 171 -11.52 5.73 8.99
N SER A 172 -11.09 4.71 8.24
CA SER A 172 -11.41 3.31 8.50
C SER A 172 -10.16 2.45 8.41
N GLY A 173 -10.02 1.52 9.35
CA GLY A 173 -8.88 0.63 9.39
C GLY A 173 -8.46 0.27 10.81
N GLU A 174 -7.55 -0.68 10.88
CA GLU A 174 -6.94 -1.11 12.12
C GLU A 174 -5.44 -1.24 11.92
N LEU A 175 -4.70 -0.43 12.68
CA LEU A 175 -3.26 -0.31 12.61
C LEU A 175 -2.59 -1.05 13.77
N ASN A 176 -3.19 -1.05 14.96
CA ASN A 176 -2.49 -1.44 16.18
C ASN A 176 -3.21 -2.54 16.93
N GLY A 177 -2.59 -3.72 16.99
CA GLY A 177 -2.84 -4.68 18.08
C GLY A 177 -3.48 -6.03 17.74
N PRO A 178 -4.49 -6.16 16.86
CA PRO A 178 -5.13 -7.47 16.69
C PRO A 178 -4.35 -8.40 15.77
N PHE A 179 -3.65 -7.86 14.78
CA PHE A 179 -2.95 -8.67 13.77
C PHE A 179 -1.54 -9.08 14.18
N THR A 180 -1.09 -8.75 15.40
CA THR A 180 0.28 -9.07 15.84
C THR A 180 0.20 -9.91 17.11
N VAL A 181 0.83 -11.08 17.08
CA VAL A 181 0.90 -12.01 18.21
C VAL A 181 2.33 -12.16 18.70
N SER A 182 2.51 -12.44 19.98
CA SER A 182 3.82 -12.73 20.54
C SER A 182 4.31 -14.10 20.08
N ASP A 183 5.48 -14.15 19.44
CA ASP A 183 6.16 -15.38 19.06
C ASP A 183 7.69 -15.15 19.16
N PRO A 184 8.38 -15.71 20.16
CA PRO A 184 9.81 -15.47 20.39
C PRO A 184 10.72 -16.00 19.27
N ARG A 185 10.18 -16.74 18.31
CA ARG A 185 10.92 -17.27 17.15
C ARG A 185 10.95 -16.28 15.98
N TYR A 186 10.15 -15.22 16.04
CA TYR A 186 10.05 -14.21 14.98
C TYR A 186 10.85 -12.95 15.33
N PRO A 187 11.20 -12.12 14.32
CA PRO A 187 11.79 -10.80 14.52
C PRO A 187 11.10 -10.00 15.63
N PHE A 188 11.90 -9.49 16.58
CA PHE A 188 11.42 -8.74 17.75
C PHE A 188 10.45 -9.51 18.67
N GLY A 189 10.32 -10.83 18.52
CA GLY A 189 9.37 -11.64 19.26
C GLY A 189 7.90 -11.44 18.83
N LEU A 190 7.69 -10.92 17.61
CA LEU A 190 6.38 -10.54 17.09
C LEU A 190 6.13 -11.19 15.74
N ARG A 191 4.93 -11.76 15.57
CA ARG A 191 4.49 -12.39 14.32
C ARG A 191 3.14 -11.84 13.88
N THR A 192 2.94 -11.64 12.59
CA THR A 192 1.61 -11.32 12.05
C THR A 192 0.68 -12.54 12.14
N ASP A 193 -0.54 -12.32 12.61
CA ASP A 193 -1.66 -13.24 12.44
C ASP A 193 -2.25 -13.07 11.04
N TYR A 194 -1.65 -13.78 10.07
CA TYR A 194 -2.10 -13.74 8.67
C TYR A 194 -3.52 -14.26 8.47
N THR A 195 -4.01 -15.15 9.33
CA THR A 195 -5.37 -15.67 9.23
C THR A 195 -6.36 -14.55 9.52
N LEU A 196 -6.18 -13.84 10.64
CA LEU A 196 -7.03 -12.72 11.01
C LEU A 196 -6.88 -11.54 10.03
N LEU A 197 -5.65 -11.22 9.61
CA LEU A 197 -5.41 -10.15 8.65
C LEU A 197 -6.07 -10.44 7.30
N ALA A 198 -5.97 -11.68 6.79
CA ALA A 198 -6.62 -12.08 5.55
C ALA A 198 -8.15 -12.08 5.66
N GLN A 199 -8.69 -12.56 6.79
CA GLN A 199 -10.13 -12.51 7.05
C GLN A 199 -10.65 -11.07 6.98
N GLU A 200 -10.02 -10.16 7.73
CA GLU A 200 -10.42 -8.75 7.78
C GLU A 200 -10.26 -8.04 6.42
N ALA A 201 -9.22 -8.41 5.67
CA ALA A 201 -8.99 -7.90 4.33
C ALA A 201 -10.02 -8.40 3.32
N LEU A 202 -10.63 -9.58 3.52
CA LEU A 202 -11.59 -10.17 2.60
C LEU A 202 -13.05 -9.85 2.93
N GLU A 203 -13.41 -9.63 4.20
CA GLU A 203 -14.80 -9.41 4.63
C GLU A 203 -15.34 -7.98 4.37
N GLY A 204 -14.47 -7.00 4.15
CA GLY A 204 -14.86 -5.61 3.91
C GLY A 204 -15.64 -5.34 2.61
N THR A 205 -16.39 -4.24 2.58
CA THR A 205 -17.12 -3.74 1.39
C THR A 205 -16.42 -2.54 0.75
N GLU A 206 -15.31 -2.09 1.32
CA GLU A 206 -14.56 -0.94 0.86
C GLU A 206 -14.02 -1.15 -0.54
N ARG A 207 -14.07 -0.07 -1.33
CA ARG A 207 -13.59 -0.03 -2.71
C ARG A 207 -12.10 -0.36 -2.80
N LEU A 208 -11.34 0.07 -1.80
CA LEU A 208 -9.92 -0.19 -1.64
C LEU A 208 -9.61 -0.65 -0.22
N VAL A 209 -8.86 -1.73 -0.09
CA VAL A 209 -8.20 -2.13 1.16
C VAL A 209 -6.70 -2.13 0.95
N VAL A 210 -5.95 -1.40 1.77
CA VAL A 210 -4.48 -1.41 1.78
C VAL A 210 -4.01 -2.22 2.98
N VAL A 211 -3.17 -3.22 2.76
CA VAL A 211 -2.76 -4.19 3.79
C VAL A 211 -1.24 -4.17 3.92
N ASP A 212 -0.72 -3.92 5.12
CA ASP A 212 0.68 -4.12 5.47
C ASP A 212 0.87 -5.49 6.14
N LEU A 213 1.74 -6.33 5.56
CA LEU A 213 2.01 -7.68 6.07
C LEU A 213 2.83 -7.69 7.38
N GLY A 214 3.59 -6.63 7.67
CA GLY A 214 4.33 -6.49 8.91
C GLY A 214 5.63 -7.31 9.01
N ASP A 215 5.56 -8.65 8.99
CA ASP A 215 6.74 -9.50 9.24
C ASP A 215 7.88 -9.28 8.25
N PRO A 216 7.65 -9.11 6.93
CA PRO A 216 8.77 -8.90 6.01
C PRO A 216 9.58 -7.64 6.34
N PHE A 217 8.91 -6.54 6.74
CA PHE A 217 9.61 -5.33 7.16
C PHE A 217 10.30 -5.50 8.51
N ARG A 218 9.65 -6.16 9.47
CA ARG A 218 10.28 -6.49 10.76
C ARG A 218 11.54 -7.33 10.54
N PHE A 219 11.51 -8.28 9.62
CA PHE A 219 12.68 -9.08 9.25
C PHE A 219 13.80 -8.22 8.66
N ASP A 220 13.52 -7.39 7.65
CA ASP A 220 14.50 -6.46 7.06
C ASP A 220 15.19 -5.59 8.13
N ARG A 221 14.42 -5.13 9.12
CA ARG A 221 14.94 -4.36 10.26
C ARG A 221 15.81 -5.23 11.18
N TYR A 222 15.37 -6.44 11.47
CA TYR A 222 16.02 -7.37 12.39
C TYR A 222 17.35 -7.91 11.87
N GLN A 223 17.51 -8.04 10.54
CA GLN A 223 18.77 -8.45 9.91
C GLN A 223 19.98 -7.61 10.35
N ARG A 224 19.77 -6.35 10.72
CA ARG A 224 20.83 -5.45 11.23
C ARG A 224 21.39 -5.88 12.58
N LEU A 225 20.63 -6.66 13.35
CA LEU A 225 21.00 -7.21 14.65
C LEU A 225 21.73 -8.55 14.53
N LEU A 226 21.68 -9.18 13.35
CA LEU A 226 22.34 -10.46 13.09
C LEU A 226 23.82 -10.27 12.76
N LEU A 227 24.67 -11.14 13.32
CA LEU A 227 26.06 -11.31 12.89
C LEU A 227 26.10 -11.76 11.42
N PRO A 228 27.16 -11.42 10.65
CA PRO A 228 27.23 -11.72 9.23
C PRO A 228 26.94 -13.19 8.88
N GLY A 229 27.57 -14.15 9.57
CA GLY A 229 27.34 -15.58 9.33
C GLY A 229 25.95 -16.09 9.74
N GLN A 230 25.17 -15.32 10.50
CA GLN A 230 23.78 -15.65 10.83
C GLN A 230 22.79 -15.11 9.81
N ARG A 231 23.17 -14.12 8.99
CA ARG A 231 22.29 -13.58 7.93
C ARG A 231 22.03 -14.57 6.79
N GLU A 232 22.96 -15.49 6.57
CA GLU A 232 22.86 -16.52 5.52
C GLU A 232 21.99 -17.72 5.93
N VAL A 233 21.74 -17.88 7.24
CA VAL A 233 21.04 -19.05 7.82
C VAL A 233 19.73 -18.65 8.51
N ALA A 234 19.55 -17.37 8.82
CA ALA A 234 18.28 -16.85 9.33
C ALA A 234 17.22 -16.95 8.21
N PRO A 235 16.11 -17.67 8.46
CA PRO A 235 15.00 -17.78 7.52
C PRO A 235 14.27 -16.45 7.35
#